data_AF-A0A7K1H4F3-F1
#
_entry.id   AF-A0A7K1H4F3-F1
#
_cell.length_a   1.000
_cell.length_b   1.000
_cell.length_c   1.000
_cell.angle_alpha   90.00
_cell.angle_beta   90.00
_cell.angle_gamma   90.00
#
_symmetry.space_group_name_H-M   'P 1'
#
loop_
_entity.id
_entity.type
_entity.pdbx_description
1 polymer ?
#
loop_
_entity_poly.entity_id
_entity_poly.type
_entity_poly.pdbx_seq_one_letter_code
_entity_poly.pdbx_strand_id
1 'polypeptide(L)'
;MDDPLMLAAATTLVAWVTTNLAEGARSAVTGLTDFLRHRFRREAASWETVEVALRQPTPDAVHRLAALLHQEARRDATFGAEFRARFAEVQAIVEDNHGDVTNTVSGDVSGPVVQARDVHGGITFGGTPV
;
A
#
# COMPACT_ATOMS: atom_id res chain seq x y z
N MET A 1 -4.65 -17.41 18.18
CA MET A 1 -5.72 -17.36 17.16
C MET A 1 -5.40 -16.22 16.26
N ASP A 2 -5.34 -16.47 14.95
CA ASP A 2 -5.10 -15.43 13.95
C ASP A 2 -6.28 -14.45 13.99
N ASP A 3 -5.98 -13.16 13.99
CA ASP A 3 -6.99 -12.13 13.93
C ASP A 3 -7.61 -12.13 12.52
N PRO A 4 -8.95 -12.23 12.40
CA PRO A 4 -9.61 -12.40 11.11
C PRO A 4 -9.37 -11.21 10.17
N LEU A 5 -9.19 -10.00 10.72
CA LEU A 5 -8.87 -8.82 9.94
C LEU A 5 -7.44 -8.90 9.40
N MET A 6 -6.46 -9.32 10.21
CA MET A 6 -5.08 -9.49 9.76
C MET A 6 -4.93 -10.61 8.74
N LEU A 7 -5.71 -11.69 8.85
CA LEU A 7 -5.74 -12.76 7.86
C LEU A 7 -6.30 -12.27 6.52
N ALA A 8 -7.40 -11.51 6.54
CA ALA A 8 -7.94 -10.89 5.34
C ALA A 8 -6.92 -9.94 4.71
N ALA A 9 -6.28 -9.07 5.51
CA ALA A 9 -5.25 -8.15 5.01
C ALA A 9 -4.05 -8.87 4.38
N ALA A 10 -3.53 -9.91 5.03
CA ALA A 10 -2.42 -10.72 4.50
C ALA A 10 -2.80 -11.42 3.19
N THR A 11 -4.00 -12.00 3.13
CA THR A 11 -4.53 -12.67 1.93
C THR A 11 -4.64 -11.69 0.78
N THR A 12 -5.24 -10.52 1.02
CA THR A 12 -5.44 -9.49 0.00
C THR A 12 -4.12 -8.90 -0.49
N LEU A 13 -3.18 -8.60 0.42
CA LEU A 13 -1.85 -8.11 0.06
C LEU A 13 -1.14 -9.09 -0.89
N VAL A 14 -1.17 -10.38 -0.55
CA VAL A 14 -0.58 -11.44 -1.36
C VAL A 14 -1.27 -11.58 -2.72
N ALA A 15 -2.60 -11.43 -2.77
CA ALA A 15 -3.34 -11.41 -4.02
C ALA A 15 -2.91 -10.24 -4.91
N TRP A 16 -2.74 -9.04 -4.35
CA TRP A 16 -2.25 -7.88 -5.10
C TRP A 16 -0.85 -8.09 -5.66
N VAL A 17 0.06 -8.70 -4.90
CA VAL A 17 1.45 -8.96 -5.32
C VAL A 17 1.53 -9.98 -6.45
N THR A 18 0.60 -10.93 -6.51
CA THR A 18 0.55 -11.97 -7.55
C THR A 18 -0.28 -11.59 -8.77
N THR A 19 -1.04 -10.49 -8.70
CA THR A 19 -1.92 -10.02 -9.78
C THR A 19 -1.19 -8.99 -10.65
N ASN A 20 -1.49 -8.99 -11.95
CA ASN A 20 -1.03 -7.94 -12.84
C ASN A 20 -1.86 -6.67 -12.65
N LEU A 21 -1.30 -5.68 -11.95
CA LEU A 21 -1.95 -4.41 -11.62
C LEU A 21 -1.54 -3.30 -12.59
N ALA A 22 -2.38 -2.26 -12.70
CA ALA A 22 -1.98 -1.00 -13.33
C ALA A 22 -0.80 -0.37 -12.59
N GLU A 23 -0.01 0.45 -13.28
CA GLU A 23 1.26 1.00 -12.77
C GLU A 23 1.12 1.71 -11.41
N GLY A 24 0.09 2.55 -11.24
CA GLY A 24 -0.16 3.24 -9.98
C GLY A 24 -0.47 2.29 -8.82
N ALA A 25 -1.34 1.31 -9.04
CA ALA A 25 -1.66 0.28 -8.05
C ALA A 25 -0.44 -0.60 -7.73
N ARG A 26 0.35 -0.98 -8.74
CA ARG A 26 1.61 -1.70 -8.55
C ARG A 26 2.61 -0.93 -7.70
N SER A 27 2.75 0.38 -7.94
CA SER A 27 3.61 1.26 -7.15
C SER A 27 3.14 1.35 -5.69
N ALA A 28 1.84 1.48 -5.46
CA ALA A 28 1.25 1.53 -4.12
C ALA A 28 1.48 0.22 -3.34
N VAL A 29 1.24 -0.92 -3.98
CA VAL A 29 1.52 -2.25 -3.41
C VAL A 29 3.00 -2.43 -3.11
N THR A 30 3.88 -1.96 -4.01
CA THR A 30 5.34 -1.97 -3.78
C THR A 30 5.70 -1.18 -2.53
N GLY A 31 5.17 0.04 -2.36
CA GLY A 31 5.38 0.86 -1.16
C GLY A 31 4.93 0.17 0.13
N LEU A 32 3.79 -0.53 0.11
CA LEU A 32 3.32 -1.31 1.26
C LEU A 32 4.22 -2.51 1.57
N THR A 33 4.70 -3.23 0.55
CA THR A 33 5.65 -4.33 0.77
C THR A 33 7.00 -3.83 1.29
N ASP A 34 7.49 -2.70 0.80
CA ASP A 34 8.74 -2.09 1.26
C ASP A 34 8.63 -1.55 2.69
N PHE A 35 7.45 -1.07 3.10
CA PHE A 35 7.17 -0.75 4.50
C PHE A 35 7.31 -1.97 5.41
N LEU A 36 6.70 -3.11 5.05
CA LEU A 36 6.79 -4.35 5.83
C LEU A 36 8.23 -4.85 5.90
N ARG A 37 8.91 -4.87 4.75
CA ARG A 37 10.33 -5.16 4.67
C ARG A 37 11.14 -4.28 5.63
N HIS A 38 11.01 -2.96 5.50
CA HIS A 38 11.75 -2.04 6.34
C HIS A 38 11.50 -2.32 7.83
N ARG A 39 10.26 -2.61 8.22
CA ARG A 39 9.90 -2.92 9.61
C ARG A 39 10.60 -4.16 10.15
N PHE A 40 10.65 -5.24 9.36
CA PHE A 40 11.18 -6.53 9.80
C PHE A 40 12.65 -6.77 9.45
N ARG A 41 13.35 -5.81 8.82
CA ARG A 41 14.73 -5.95 8.36
C ARG A 41 15.76 -6.39 9.42
N ARG A 42 15.47 -6.15 10.71
CA ARG A 42 16.38 -6.48 11.83
C ARG A 42 16.07 -7.83 12.46
N GLU A 43 15.00 -8.50 12.05
CA GLU A 43 14.50 -9.74 12.61
C GLU A 43 14.43 -10.81 11.52
N ALA A 44 15.48 -11.61 11.40
CA ALA A 44 15.67 -12.54 10.27
C ALA A 44 14.46 -13.47 10.02
N ALA A 45 13.88 -14.06 11.07
CA ALA A 45 12.72 -14.95 10.96
C ALA A 45 11.45 -14.21 10.51
N SER A 46 11.23 -13.00 11.02
CA SER A 46 10.10 -12.14 10.65
C SER A 46 10.24 -11.67 9.19
N TRP A 47 11.44 -11.26 8.79
CA TRP A 47 11.76 -10.91 7.41
C TRP A 47 11.54 -12.08 6.45
N GLU A 48 12.03 -13.27 6.80
CA GLU A 48 11.82 -14.47 6.00
C GLU A 48 10.33 -14.79 5.83
N THR A 49 9.55 -14.67 6.90
CA THR A 49 8.10 -14.88 6.86
C THR A 49 7.42 -13.95 5.85
N VAL A 50 7.79 -12.66 5.84
CA VAL A 50 7.31 -11.70 4.84
C VAL A 50 7.72 -12.13 3.43
N GLU A 51 9.00 -12.38 3.21
CA GLU A 51 9.52 -12.72 1.88
C GLU A 51 9.01 -14.05 1.32
N VAL A 52 8.73 -15.04 2.17
CA VAL A 52 8.13 -16.31 1.76
C VAL A 52 6.68 -16.10 1.34
N ALA A 53 5.88 -15.38 2.13
CA ALA A 53 4.48 -15.12 1.80
C ALA A 53 4.33 -14.32 0.50
N LEU A 54 5.21 -13.35 0.24
CA LEU A 54 5.18 -12.53 -0.97
C LEU A 54 5.65 -13.29 -2.24
N ARG A 55 6.60 -14.23 -2.11
CA ARG A 55 7.14 -14.98 -3.26
C ARG A 55 6.41 -16.28 -3.54
N GLN A 56 5.92 -16.96 -2.51
CA GLN A 56 5.29 -18.28 -2.58
C GLN A 56 4.06 -18.32 -1.67
N PRO A 57 2.93 -17.78 -2.13
CA PRO A 57 1.74 -17.63 -1.31
C PRO A 57 0.95 -18.92 -1.15
N THR A 58 1.45 -19.79 -0.28
CA THR A 58 0.70 -20.95 0.21
C THR A 58 -0.23 -20.51 1.34
N PRO A 59 -1.35 -21.23 1.60
CA PRO A 59 -2.23 -20.92 2.73
C PRO A 59 -1.47 -20.80 4.05
N ASP A 60 -0.52 -21.71 4.31
CA ASP A 60 0.31 -21.69 5.51
C ASP A 60 1.22 -20.44 5.59
N ALA A 61 1.81 -20.01 4.46
CA ALA A 61 2.61 -18.79 4.43
C ALA A 61 1.76 -17.53 4.70
N VAL A 62 0.53 -17.48 4.17
CA VAL A 62 -0.42 -16.39 4.43
C VAL A 62 -0.84 -16.34 5.90
N HIS A 63 -1.12 -17.50 6.51
CA HIS A 63 -1.42 -17.59 7.95
C HIS A 63 -0.25 -17.11 8.82
N ARG A 64 0.99 -17.53 8.48
CA ARG A 64 2.18 -17.07 9.20
C ARG A 64 2.40 -15.57 9.07
N LEU A 65 2.16 -15.00 7.88
CA LEU A 65 2.21 -13.54 7.69
C LEU A 65 1.14 -12.83 8.53
N ALA A 66 -0.10 -13.32 8.53
CA ALA A 66 -1.19 -12.73 9.33
C ALA A 66 -0.87 -12.75 10.84
N ALA A 67 -0.35 -13.87 11.34
CA ALA A 67 0.06 -14.00 12.74
C ALA A 67 1.19 -13.02 13.09
N LEU A 68 2.19 -12.88 12.22
CA LEU A 68 3.29 -11.93 12.39
C LEU A 68 2.77 -10.49 12.47
N LEU A 69 1.91 -10.08 11.52
CA LEU A 69 1.32 -8.74 11.49
C LEU A 69 0.48 -8.46 12.74
N HIS A 70 -0.31 -9.44 13.19
CA HIS A 70 -1.10 -9.33 14.41
C HIS A 70 -0.21 -9.17 15.65
N GLN A 71 0.81 -10.03 15.78
CA GLN A 71 1.74 -9.96 16.91
C GLN A 71 2.46 -8.62 16.95
N GLU A 72 2.93 -8.12 15.80
CA GLU A 72 3.62 -6.85 15.73
C GLU A 72 2.68 -5.68 16.05
N ALA A 73 1.45 -5.68 15.53
CA ALA A 73 0.46 -4.64 15.84
C ALA A 73 0.08 -4.59 17.33
N ARG A 74 0.22 -5.71 18.06
CA ARG A 74 0.04 -5.77 19.52
C ARG A 74 1.27 -5.29 20.29
N ARG A 75 2.46 -5.54 19.76
CA ARG A 75 3.73 -5.11 20.34
C ARG A 75 3.97 -3.62 20.13
N ASP A 76 3.57 -3.11 18.97
CA ASP A 76 3.77 -1.75 18.49
C ASP A 76 2.45 -1.23 17.88
N ALA A 77 1.72 -0.46 18.69
CA ALA A 77 0.43 0.09 18.28
C ALA A 77 0.57 1.10 17.13
N THR A 78 1.70 1.79 17.03
CA THR A 78 1.99 2.74 15.94
C THR A 78 2.14 1.99 14.62
N PHE A 79 2.91 0.89 14.62
CA PHE A 79 2.97 0.01 13.45
C PHE A 79 1.58 -0.48 13.02
N GLY A 80 0.76 -0.93 13.97
CA GLY A 80 -0.58 -1.40 13.67
C GLY A 80 -1.47 -0.33 13.03
N ALA A 81 -1.39 0.92 13.50
CA ALA A 81 -2.13 2.05 12.94
C ALA A 81 -1.61 2.42 11.54
N GLU A 82 -0.29 2.52 11.38
CA GLU A 82 0.34 2.84 10.10
C GLU A 82 0.08 1.78 9.03
N PHE A 83 0.15 0.49 9.38
CA PHE A 83 -0.14 -0.61 8.47
C PHE A 83 -1.58 -0.52 7.96
N ARG A 84 -2.56 -0.32 8.87
CA ARG A 84 -3.98 -0.19 8.49
C ARG A 84 -4.23 1.02 7.58
N ALA A 85 -3.61 2.15 7.88
CA ALA A 85 -3.75 3.37 7.06
C ALA A 85 -3.21 3.15 5.64
N ARG A 86 -1.99 2.63 5.51
CA ARG A 86 -1.40 2.33 4.20
C ARG A 86 -2.16 1.24 3.46
N PHE A 87 -2.63 0.21 4.16
CA PHE A 87 -3.44 -0.85 3.55
C PHE A 87 -4.74 -0.29 2.95
N ALA A 88 -5.45 0.57 3.69
CA ALA A 88 -6.68 1.20 3.20
C ALA A 88 -6.42 2.12 1.99
N GLU A 89 -5.31 2.86 1.98
CA GLU A 89 -4.89 3.69 0.85
C GLU A 89 -4.62 2.83 -0.40
N VAL A 90 -3.84 1.75 -0.26
CA VAL A 90 -3.58 0.83 -1.37
C VAL A 90 -4.86 0.17 -1.86
N GLN A 91 -5.75 -0.21 -0.95
CA GLN A 91 -7.04 -0.80 -1.30
C GLN A 91 -7.87 0.15 -2.17
N ALA A 92 -7.99 1.42 -1.77
CA ALA A 92 -8.71 2.43 -2.55
C ALA A 92 -8.09 2.61 -3.93
N ILE A 93 -6.76 2.69 -4.03
CA ILE A 93 -6.06 2.79 -5.33
C ILE A 93 -6.35 1.57 -6.20
N VAL A 94 -6.29 0.36 -5.66
CA VAL A 94 -6.56 -0.86 -6.43
C VAL A 94 -8.02 -0.88 -6.91
N GLU A 95 -8.97 -0.53 -6.04
CA GLU A 95 -10.41 -0.49 -6.36
C GLU A 95 -10.75 0.58 -7.41
N ASP A 96 -10.19 1.79 -7.31
CA ASP A 96 -10.36 2.88 -8.29
C ASP A 96 -9.81 2.49 -9.68
N ASN A 97 -8.74 1.69 -9.73
CA ASN A 97 -8.22 1.17 -11.01
C ASN A 97 -9.13 0.08 -11.62
N HIS A 98 -10.08 -0.48 -10.86
CA HIS A 98 -11.06 -1.46 -11.33
C HIS A 98 -12.40 -0.84 -11.79
N GLY A 99 -12.71 0.41 -11.42
CA GLY A 99 -13.97 1.05 -11.77
C GLY A 99 -13.95 2.58 -11.65
N ASP A 100 -13.84 3.24 -12.80
CA ASP A 100 -14.10 4.67 -13.04
C ASP A 100 -13.25 5.69 -12.27
N VAL A 101 -12.77 6.71 -13.00
CA VAL A 101 -11.77 7.66 -12.50
C VAL A 101 -12.46 8.79 -11.73
N THR A 102 -12.36 8.80 -10.39
CA THR A 102 -12.75 9.95 -9.57
C THR A 102 -11.56 10.54 -8.82
N ASN A 103 -11.10 11.72 -9.25
CA ASN A 103 -10.05 12.48 -8.59
C ASN A 103 -10.66 13.34 -7.47
N THR A 104 -10.47 12.96 -6.21
CA THR A 104 -10.97 13.75 -5.07
C THR A 104 -9.83 14.62 -4.52
N VAL A 105 -9.77 15.87 -4.96
CA VAL A 105 -8.94 16.92 -4.34
C VAL A 105 -9.75 17.56 -3.22
N SER A 106 -9.32 17.41 -1.97
CA SER A 106 -9.86 18.17 -0.83
C SER A 106 -8.82 19.15 -0.30
N GLY A 107 -9.06 20.44 -0.54
CA GLY A 107 -8.30 21.58 -0.04
C GLY A 107 -8.85 22.88 -0.66
N ASP A 108 -8.95 23.95 0.12
CA ASP A 108 -9.34 25.28 -0.38
C ASP A 108 -8.19 25.82 -1.24
N VAL A 109 -8.30 25.70 -2.57
CA VAL A 109 -7.25 26.11 -3.51
C VAL A 109 -7.62 27.45 -4.15
N SER A 110 -6.90 28.49 -3.75
CA SER A 110 -6.91 29.80 -4.41
C SER A 110 -5.77 29.89 -5.43
N GLY A 111 -5.99 29.36 -6.63
CA GLY A 111 -5.05 29.47 -7.76
C GLY A 111 -5.39 28.55 -8.94
N PRO A 112 -4.86 28.79 -10.17
CA PRO A 112 -5.17 27.98 -11.34
C PRO A 112 -4.73 26.52 -11.14
N VAL A 113 -5.70 25.61 -11.22
CA VAL A 113 -5.47 24.17 -11.08
C VAL A 113 -5.12 23.59 -12.44
N VAL A 114 -3.99 22.89 -12.53
CA VAL A 114 -3.63 22.05 -13.69
C VAL A 114 -3.72 20.60 -13.26
N GLN A 115 -4.58 19.82 -13.91
CA GLN A 115 -4.64 18.36 -13.77
C GLN A 115 -4.01 17.73 -15.02
N ALA A 116 -2.94 16.96 -14.83
CA ALA A 116 -2.27 16.23 -15.92
C ALA A 116 -2.00 14.78 -15.49
N ARG A 117 -2.28 13.84 -16.40
CA ARG A 117 -2.20 12.39 -16.17
C ARG A 117 -0.77 11.83 -16.19
N ASP A 118 0.13 12.44 -16.97
CA ASP A 118 1.57 12.16 -17.00
C ASP A 118 2.31 13.44 -17.41
N VAL A 119 3.29 13.89 -16.61
CA VAL A 119 4.12 15.06 -16.94
C VAL A 119 5.56 14.59 -17.14
N HIS A 120 6.01 14.61 -18.39
CA HIS A 120 7.40 14.38 -18.74
C HIS A 120 7.91 15.61 -19.52
N GLY A 121 8.67 16.47 -18.84
CA GLY A 121 9.15 17.77 -19.33
C GLY A 121 8.69 18.94 -18.45
N GLY A 122 9.54 19.96 -18.28
CA GLY A 122 9.35 21.04 -17.29
C GLY A 122 8.15 21.95 -17.56
N ILE A 123 7.31 22.17 -16.55
CA ILE A 123 6.19 23.12 -16.57
C ILE A 123 6.69 24.49 -16.10
N THR A 124 6.47 25.54 -16.89
CA THR A 124 6.72 26.93 -16.49
C THR A 124 5.39 27.69 -16.45
N PHE A 125 5.06 28.26 -15.30
CA PHE A 125 3.90 29.16 -15.16
C PHE A 125 4.37 30.60 -15.44
N GLY A 126 3.97 31.14 -16.60
CA GLY A 126 4.20 32.54 -16.93
C GLY A 126 3.32 33.45 -16.09
N GLY A 127 3.92 34.36 -15.33
CA GLY A 127 3.21 35.39 -14.59
C GLY A 127 3.32 36.73 -15.28
N THR A 128 2.18 37.34 -15.60
CA THR A 128 2.00 38.79 -15.55
C THR A 128 0.55 39.08 -15.18
N PRO A 129 0.27 39.58 -13.97
CA PRO A 129 -1.01 40.21 -13.68
C PRO A 129 -1.05 41.59 -14.36
N VAL A 130 -2.19 41.95 -14.96
CA VAL A 130 -2.52 43.35 -15.27
C VAL A 130 -3.20 44.00 -14.08
#